data_AF-A0A166C524-F1
#
_entry.id   AF-A0A166C524-F1
#
_cell.length_a   1.000
_cell.length_b   1.000
_cell.length_c   1.000
_cell.angle_alpha   90.00
_cell.angle_beta   90.00
_cell.angle_gamma   90.00
#
_symmetry.space_group_name_H-M   'P 1'
#
loop_
_entity.id
_entity.type
_entity.pdbx_description
1 polymer ?
#
loop_
_entity_poly.entity_id
_entity_poly.type
_entity_poly.pdbx_seq_one_letter_code
_entity_poly.pdbx_strand_id
1 'polypeptide(L)'
;MTDVEAKIAEIEKRWWSYSPVVAAVDVIELTFIDATDGAERWEPERVPCSASESFAHAAQRFRVSANKKYRHPFLPAYHFDLLLDTGRRATFDSFDSRTVADVIGDKYEVSYERNDEGEAQAKEEQETPSKYFEPWDRARLLPSWCTAPDSWFEPAPPPGFFARRVKGKEYYLKVPTLHIPCAGIRSPMLQPQIITRFLYLPVTGDVPTAYLPNDEKNYVPVSNRLIPTALTVNTARSLLGRYVQYSKDRGSKKSKPTSVGVAWGLSLDNEGRPDWMHCLNRRFGRANVIHANCGWVGAVILDVDMRVSEEVEKEDEDEDEDEDVKRESQDVQKDGSEGEGGNEERESFNVWYEKAQRWIGNLNTEDAPRLVEVGQDGTFLAGDVESAKGDDGDWELSIPGVKPGVWRMSVFASSHVQFIWDREGAVDYDALPTSSGDMLQSEIDDDNLEELGMFTVDSGKAALFSQSVFDSLTSGDEREAKIETLIDAAIDGRGDEEYVPGGVVVNGDDGTYVVEGTRAGDGIVVAVRMRPLE
;
A
#
# COMPACT_ATOMS: atom_id res chain seq x y z
N MET A 1 -1.76 28.62 -30.36
CA MET A 1 -0.59 27.84 -29.92
C MET A 1 -0.13 28.43 -28.60
N THR A 2 -0.23 27.67 -27.51
CA THR A 2 0.26 28.12 -26.20
C THR A 2 1.79 28.23 -26.20
N ASP A 3 2.38 29.01 -25.30
CA ASP A 3 3.86 29.08 -25.14
C ASP A 3 4.48 27.69 -24.92
N VAL A 4 3.74 26.79 -24.26
CA VAL A 4 4.13 25.39 -24.02
C VAL A 4 4.21 24.59 -25.32
N GLU A 5 3.24 24.74 -26.23
CA GLU A 5 3.24 24.03 -27.52
C GLU A 5 4.39 24.48 -28.42
N ALA A 6 4.75 25.77 -28.39
CA ALA A 6 5.90 26.28 -29.13
C ALA A 6 7.23 25.65 -28.64
N LYS A 7 7.39 25.58 -27.30
CA LYS A 7 8.56 24.95 -26.66
C LYS A 7 8.67 23.46 -27.00
N ILE A 8 7.56 22.73 -27.00
CA ILE A 8 7.56 21.31 -27.37
C ILE A 8 7.97 21.14 -28.83
N ALA A 9 7.41 21.93 -29.75
CA ALA A 9 7.77 21.83 -31.16
C ALA A 9 9.27 22.12 -31.39
N GLU A 10 9.84 23.06 -30.65
CA GLU A 10 11.28 23.34 -30.67
C GLU A 10 12.09 22.15 -30.13
N ILE A 11 11.66 21.58 -28.98
CA ILE A 11 12.29 20.41 -28.39
C ILE A 11 12.23 19.22 -29.36
N GLU A 12 11.05 18.88 -29.89
CA GLU A 12 10.87 17.77 -30.84
C GLU A 12 11.72 17.94 -32.10
N LYS A 13 11.80 19.17 -32.62
CA LYS A 13 12.67 19.48 -33.75
C LYS A 13 14.14 19.23 -33.38
N ARG A 14 14.61 19.72 -32.23
CA ARG A 14 15.99 19.52 -31.77
C ARG A 14 16.30 18.03 -31.53
N TRP A 15 15.35 17.32 -30.97
CA TRP A 15 15.49 15.97 -30.44
C TRP A 15 15.39 14.90 -31.53
N TRP A 16 14.41 15.04 -32.42
CA TRP A 16 13.98 13.97 -33.32
C TRP A 16 14.13 14.29 -34.80
N SER A 17 14.41 15.54 -35.17
CA SER A 17 14.65 15.89 -36.57
C SER A 17 16.11 15.66 -36.96
N TYR A 18 16.32 15.29 -38.21
CA TYR A 18 17.64 15.20 -38.83
C TYR A 18 17.54 15.57 -40.30
N SER A 19 18.60 16.19 -40.83
CA SER A 19 18.69 16.51 -42.24
C SER A 19 18.83 15.23 -43.07
N PRO A 20 18.06 15.07 -44.16
CA PRO A 20 18.29 13.98 -45.10
C PRO A 20 19.70 14.09 -45.68
N VAL A 21 20.29 12.95 -46.05
CA VAL A 21 21.56 12.95 -46.80
C VAL A 21 21.28 13.67 -48.12
N VAL A 22 21.89 14.84 -48.31
CA VAL A 22 21.81 15.56 -49.58
C VAL A 22 22.35 14.61 -50.63
N ALA A 23 21.62 14.41 -51.74
CA ALA A 23 21.92 13.44 -52.80
C ALA A 23 23.28 13.74 -53.48
N ALA A 24 24.35 13.46 -52.75
CA ALA A 24 25.73 13.54 -53.18
C ALA A 24 26.13 12.23 -53.85
N VAL A 25 27.16 12.31 -54.68
CA VAL A 25 27.63 11.22 -55.53
C VAL A 25 28.23 10.05 -54.72
N ASP A 26 28.56 10.25 -53.44
CA ASP A 26 29.24 9.28 -52.58
C ASP A 26 28.58 9.15 -51.20
N VAL A 27 27.49 8.36 -51.11
CA VAL A 27 26.89 7.97 -49.83
C VAL A 27 27.70 6.82 -49.23
N ILE A 28 28.19 7.00 -48.01
CA ILE A 28 28.88 5.99 -47.21
C ILE A 28 28.03 5.60 -46.00
N GLU A 29 28.30 4.45 -45.40
CA GLU A 29 27.73 4.05 -44.11
C GLU A 29 28.77 4.25 -43.01
N LEU A 30 28.47 5.13 -42.06
CA LEU A 30 29.28 5.30 -40.86
C LEU A 30 28.71 4.45 -39.73
N THR A 31 29.54 3.60 -39.12
CA THR A 31 29.16 2.72 -38.02
C THR A 31 29.60 3.30 -36.69
N PHE A 32 28.65 3.51 -35.79
CA PHE A 32 28.87 3.97 -34.42
C PHE A 32 28.93 2.78 -33.48
N ILE A 33 30.04 2.63 -32.75
CA ILE A 33 30.32 1.51 -31.85
C ILE A 33 30.30 2.00 -30.41
N ASP A 34 29.38 1.47 -29.61
CA ASP A 34 29.30 1.79 -28.18
C ASP A 34 30.49 1.19 -27.42
N ALA A 35 31.27 2.07 -26.79
CA ALA A 35 32.39 1.77 -25.92
C ALA A 35 32.14 2.27 -24.49
N THR A 36 30.89 2.57 -24.13
CA THR A 36 30.52 2.91 -22.76
C THR A 36 30.77 1.73 -21.84
N ASP A 37 31.49 1.96 -20.75
CA ASP A 37 31.67 0.97 -19.69
C ASP A 37 30.34 0.69 -18.97
N GLY A 38 30.06 -0.57 -18.64
CA GLY A 38 28.90 -0.94 -17.83
C GLY A 38 28.14 -2.17 -18.32
N ALA A 39 26.98 -2.39 -17.71
CA ALA A 39 26.13 -3.55 -18.01
C ALA A 39 25.29 -3.36 -19.28
N GLU A 40 25.02 -2.13 -19.71
CA GLU A 40 24.32 -1.86 -20.97
C GLU A 40 25.34 -1.51 -22.06
N ARG A 41 25.31 -2.25 -23.17
CA ARG A 41 26.04 -1.91 -24.39
C ARG A 41 25.09 -1.93 -25.58
N TRP A 42 25.10 -0.87 -26.39
CA TRP A 42 24.27 -0.81 -27.59
C TRP A 42 24.92 -1.54 -28.78
N GLU A 43 24.09 -2.19 -29.60
CA GLU A 43 24.56 -2.77 -30.85
C GLU A 43 25.05 -1.67 -31.81
N PRO A 44 26.05 -1.97 -32.66
CA PRO A 44 26.57 -1.00 -33.61
C PRO A 44 25.47 -0.39 -34.50
N GLU A 45 25.44 0.94 -34.54
CA GLU A 45 24.42 1.69 -35.29
C GLU A 45 25.01 2.23 -36.58
N ARG A 46 24.44 1.86 -37.72
CA ARG A 46 24.88 2.33 -39.04
C ARG A 46 23.99 3.48 -39.49
N VAL A 47 24.62 4.58 -39.89
CA VAL A 47 23.90 5.72 -40.46
C VAL A 47 24.47 6.12 -41.82
N PRO A 48 23.60 6.41 -42.80
CA PRO A 48 24.06 6.92 -44.09
C PRO A 48 24.57 8.35 -43.92
N CYS A 49 25.70 8.65 -44.56
CA CYS A 49 26.30 9.97 -44.60
C CYS A 49 27.09 10.20 -45.89
N SER A 50 27.60 11.41 -46.08
CA SER A 50 28.58 11.76 -47.10
C SER A 50 29.87 12.20 -46.43
N ALA A 51 31.01 11.82 -47.01
CA ALA A 51 32.33 12.22 -46.53
C ALA A 51 32.48 13.75 -46.40
N SER A 52 31.79 14.52 -47.25
CA SER A 52 31.89 15.99 -47.29
C SER A 52 30.88 16.72 -46.42
N GLU A 53 29.91 16.04 -45.81
CA GLU A 53 28.93 16.72 -44.94
C GLU A 53 29.49 16.97 -43.54
N SER A 54 28.88 17.88 -42.77
CA SER A 54 29.26 18.12 -41.36
C SER A 54 29.05 16.86 -40.52
N PHE A 55 30.03 16.54 -39.66
CA PHE A 55 29.92 15.42 -38.73
C PHE A 55 28.68 15.53 -37.82
N ALA A 56 28.27 16.76 -37.45
CA ALA A 56 27.07 17.00 -36.65
C ALA A 56 25.81 16.41 -37.29
N HIS A 57 25.70 16.44 -38.62
CA HIS A 57 24.54 15.86 -39.31
C HIS A 57 24.52 14.33 -39.22
N ALA A 58 25.67 13.68 -39.39
CA ALA A 58 25.79 12.24 -39.23
C ALA A 58 25.55 11.81 -37.77
N ALA A 59 26.15 12.54 -36.81
CA ALA A 59 25.95 12.35 -35.38
C ALA A 59 24.49 12.53 -34.95
N GLN A 60 23.79 13.53 -35.48
CA GLN A 60 22.36 13.75 -35.24
C GLN A 60 21.53 12.56 -35.74
N ARG A 61 21.81 12.05 -36.95
CA ARG A 61 21.13 10.86 -37.49
C ARG A 61 21.36 9.63 -36.61
N PHE A 62 22.59 9.43 -36.18
CA PHE A 62 22.94 8.38 -35.22
C PHE A 62 22.15 8.53 -33.93
N ARG A 63 22.17 9.70 -33.31
CA ARG A 63 21.45 9.99 -32.06
C ARG A 63 19.97 9.68 -32.18
N VAL A 64 19.31 10.14 -33.24
CA VAL A 64 17.88 9.88 -33.47
C VAL A 64 17.62 8.39 -33.66
N SER A 65 18.44 7.70 -34.46
CA SER A 65 18.27 6.26 -34.72
C SER A 65 18.47 5.42 -33.46
N ALA A 66 19.55 5.69 -32.71
CA ALA A 66 19.86 5.01 -31.47
C ALA A 66 18.80 5.27 -30.38
N ASN A 67 18.38 6.52 -30.18
CA ASN A 67 17.37 6.85 -29.19
C ASN A 67 16.01 6.19 -29.49
N LYS A 68 15.61 6.08 -30.76
CA LYS A 68 14.40 5.35 -31.15
C LYS A 68 14.42 3.87 -30.75
N LYS A 69 15.61 3.26 -30.67
CA LYS A 69 15.80 1.85 -30.31
C LYS A 69 15.95 1.63 -28.81
N TYR A 70 16.67 2.52 -28.13
CA TYR A 70 17.20 2.23 -26.77
C TYR A 70 16.73 3.17 -25.67
N ARG A 71 16.01 4.25 -25.99
CA ARG A 71 15.63 5.28 -25.01
C ARG A 71 14.17 5.67 -25.14
N HIS A 72 13.63 6.18 -24.03
CA HIS A 72 12.29 6.74 -24.01
C HIS A 72 12.26 8.10 -24.77
N PRO A 73 11.20 8.43 -25.53
CA PRO A 73 11.10 9.72 -26.23
C PRO A 73 11.16 10.98 -25.33
N PHE A 74 10.99 10.79 -24.03
CA PHE A 74 11.07 11.86 -23.03
C PHE A 74 12.38 11.82 -22.23
N LEU A 75 13.20 10.79 -22.38
CA LEU A 75 14.54 10.69 -21.78
C LEU A 75 15.56 10.17 -22.81
N PRO A 76 15.72 10.86 -23.95
CA PRO A 76 16.77 10.53 -24.92
C PRO A 76 18.17 10.82 -24.36
N ALA A 77 19.16 10.07 -24.84
CA ALA A 77 20.57 10.38 -24.61
C ALA A 77 21.02 11.47 -25.60
N TYR A 78 21.58 12.56 -25.10
CA TYR A 78 22.05 13.69 -25.92
C TYR A 78 23.56 13.77 -26.06
N HIS A 79 24.26 13.39 -24.99
CA HIS A 79 25.67 13.68 -24.86
C HIS A 79 26.48 12.42 -25.10
N PHE A 80 27.25 12.46 -26.17
CA PHE A 80 28.14 11.39 -26.60
C PHE A 80 29.54 11.95 -26.77
N ASP A 81 30.53 11.23 -26.25
CA ASP A 81 31.93 11.53 -26.41
C ASP A 81 32.54 10.60 -27.45
N LEU A 82 33.14 11.16 -28.49
CA LEU A 82 33.91 10.42 -29.46
C LEU A 82 35.24 9.98 -28.84
N LEU A 83 35.59 8.70 -29.00
CA LEU A 83 36.88 8.16 -28.61
C LEU A 83 37.87 8.29 -29.77
N LEU A 84 38.81 9.22 -29.64
CA LEU A 84 39.85 9.44 -30.65
C LEU A 84 40.96 8.39 -30.50
N ASP A 85 41.65 8.08 -31.60
CA ASP A 85 42.81 7.15 -31.61
C ASP A 85 43.93 7.53 -30.63
N THR A 86 43.96 8.79 -30.22
CA THR A 86 44.89 9.31 -29.20
C THR A 86 44.52 8.90 -27.77
N GLY A 87 43.40 8.19 -27.58
CA GLY A 87 42.81 7.89 -26.28
C GLY A 87 42.08 9.08 -25.64
N ARG A 88 42.01 10.23 -26.32
CA ARG A 88 41.29 11.41 -25.83
C ARG A 88 39.79 11.30 -26.14
N ARG A 89 38.98 11.78 -25.20
CA ARG A 89 37.54 11.97 -25.35
C ARG A 89 37.25 13.38 -25.83
N ALA A 90 36.30 13.52 -26.74
CA ALA A 90 35.82 14.81 -27.21
C ALA A 90 34.33 14.74 -27.50
N THR A 91 33.55 15.72 -27.03
CA THR A 91 32.10 15.76 -27.24
C THR A 91 31.78 15.85 -28.72
N PHE A 92 30.66 15.27 -29.16
CA PHE A 92 30.21 15.38 -30.55
C PHE A 92 30.13 16.84 -31.04
N ASP A 93 29.62 17.74 -30.19
CA ASP A 93 29.49 19.19 -30.49
C ASP A 93 30.83 19.86 -30.80
N SER A 94 31.95 19.32 -30.30
CA SER A 94 33.29 19.86 -30.62
C SER A 94 33.71 19.64 -32.09
N PHE A 95 32.96 18.83 -32.83
CA PHE A 95 33.21 18.50 -34.23
C PHE A 95 32.22 19.16 -35.21
N ASP A 96 31.33 20.04 -34.76
CA ASP A 96 30.25 20.61 -35.58
C ASP A 96 30.72 21.28 -36.88
N SER A 97 31.91 21.91 -36.84
CA SER A 97 32.51 22.61 -37.99
C SER A 97 33.33 21.70 -38.91
N ARG A 98 33.55 20.43 -38.54
CA ARG A 98 34.37 19.49 -39.29
C ARG A 98 33.51 18.58 -40.17
N THR A 99 34.07 18.14 -41.28
CA THR A 99 33.40 17.17 -42.15
C THR A 99 33.52 15.76 -41.58
N VAL A 100 32.65 14.85 -42.04
CA VAL A 100 32.75 13.42 -41.72
C VAL A 100 34.14 12.89 -42.06
N ALA A 101 34.68 13.19 -43.25
CA ALA A 101 36.03 12.79 -43.66
C ALA A 101 37.12 13.31 -42.73
N ASP A 102 37.02 14.57 -42.27
CA ASP A 102 38.00 15.13 -41.34
C ASP A 102 38.03 14.36 -40.02
N VAL A 103 36.87 13.93 -39.53
CA VAL A 103 36.74 13.27 -38.22
C VAL A 103 37.17 11.81 -38.27
N ILE A 104 36.76 11.07 -39.31
CA ILE A 104 36.97 9.61 -39.38
C ILE A 104 38.25 9.21 -40.15
N GLY A 105 38.80 10.12 -40.97
CA GLY A 105 39.90 9.81 -41.87
C GLY A 105 39.51 8.71 -42.87
N ASP A 106 40.30 7.63 -42.91
CA ASP A 106 40.05 6.47 -43.79
C ASP A 106 39.18 5.37 -43.13
N LYS A 107 38.66 5.62 -41.93
CA LYS A 107 37.84 4.64 -41.18
C LYS A 107 36.36 4.85 -41.44
N TYR A 108 35.59 3.76 -41.40
CA TYR A 108 34.12 3.80 -41.46
C TYR A 108 33.46 3.46 -40.12
N GLU A 109 34.26 3.44 -39.05
CA GLU A 109 33.84 3.09 -37.70
C GLU A 109 34.28 4.18 -36.73
N VAL A 110 33.37 4.61 -35.86
CA VAL A 110 33.61 5.57 -34.79
C VAL A 110 33.19 4.96 -33.47
N SER A 111 34.11 4.92 -32.51
CA SER A 111 33.81 4.49 -31.15
C SER A 111 33.36 5.67 -30.32
N TYR A 112 32.33 5.50 -29.50
CA TYR A 112 31.79 6.56 -28.65
C TYR A 112 31.50 6.04 -27.24
N GLU A 113 31.43 6.97 -26.30
CA GLU A 113 30.98 6.74 -24.92
C GLU A 113 29.78 7.64 -24.64
N ARG A 114 28.76 7.08 -23.99
CA ARG A 114 27.57 7.82 -23.57
C ARG A 114 27.87 8.57 -22.29
N ASN A 115 27.45 9.83 -22.21
CA ASN A 115 27.55 10.64 -21.01
C ASN A 115 26.16 10.80 -20.38
N ASP A 116 25.54 9.68 -20.03
CA ASP A 116 24.16 9.62 -19.50
C ASP A 116 24.05 10.23 -18.07
N GLU A 117 25.16 10.34 -17.35
CA GLU A 117 25.20 10.87 -15.97
C GLU A 117 25.81 12.27 -15.86
N GLY A 118 26.22 12.86 -16.99
CA GLY A 118 26.88 14.17 -17.01
C GLY A 118 25.93 15.33 -16.67
N GLU A 119 26.51 16.45 -16.24
CA GLU A 119 25.76 17.68 -15.94
C GLU A 119 24.92 18.16 -17.13
N ALA A 120 25.44 18.02 -18.35
CA ALA A 120 24.72 18.39 -19.57
C ALA A 120 23.47 17.53 -19.77
N GLN A 121 23.58 16.21 -19.58
CA GLN A 121 22.43 15.30 -19.67
C GLN A 121 21.40 15.60 -18.58
N ALA A 122 21.86 15.83 -17.34
CA ALA A 122 20.97 16.21 -16.25
C ALA A 122 20.20 17.50 -16.55
N LYS A 123 20.80 18.46 -17.27
CA LYS A 123 20.12 19.67 -17.74
C LYS A 123 19.07 19.36 -18.80
N GLU A 124 19.37 18.52 -19.79
CA GLU A 124 18.39 18.09 -20.79
C GLU A 124 17.19 17.38 -20.16
N GLU A 125 17.42 16.55 -19.12
CA GLU A 125 16.36 15.94 -18.33
C GLU A 125 15.51 16.97 -17.55
N GLN A 126 16.05 18.16 -17.28
CA GLN A 126 15.25 19.25 -16.71
C GLN A 126 14.29 19.88 -17.72
N GLU A 127 14.63 19.84 -19.00
CA GLU A 127 13.87 20.47 -20.09
C GLU A 127 12.91 19.50 -20.78
N THR A 128 12.82 18.25 -20.32
CA THR A 128 11.99 17.23 -20.99
C THR A 128 10.51 17.62 -21.10
N PRO A 129 9.86 17.37 -22.26
CA PRO A 129 8.44 17.64 -22.45
C PRO A 129 7.55 16.96 -21.40
N SER A 130 7.96 15.82 -20.84
CA SER A 130 7.15 15.09 -19.87
C SER A 130 6.89 15.87 -18.58
N LYS A 131 7.69 16.91 -18.26
CA LYS A 131 7.46 17.74 -17.07
C LYS A 131 6.33 18.74 -17.22
N TYR A 132 5.91 19.04 -18.44
CA TYR A 132 4.82 19.99 -18.71
C TYR A 132 3.45 19.33 -18.73
N PHE A 133 3.38 17.99 -18.66
CA PHE A 133 2.13 17.25 -18.77
C PHE A 133 2.08 16.10 -17.79
N GLU A 134 0.88 15.89 -17.25
CA GLU A 134 0.58 14.73 -16.44
C GLU A 134 0.61 13.45 -17.29
N PRO A 135 0.88 12.28 -16.69
CA PRO A 135 0.97 11.01 -17.41
C PRO A 135 -0.20 10.69 -18.34
N TRP A 136 -1.44 11.00 -17.94
CA TRP A 136 -2.63 10.73 -18.75
C TRP A 136 -2.75 11.64 -19.99
N ASP A 137 -2.07 12.79 -20.01
CA ASP A 137 -2.11 13.74 -21.13
C ASP A 137 -0.97 13.57 -22.13
N ARG A 138 -0.01 12.67 -21.85
CA ARG A 138 1.20 12.48 -22.68
C ARG A 138 0.97 11.69 -23.96
N ALA A 139 -0.18 11.05 -24.13
CA ALA A 139 -0.52 10.27 -25.33
C ALA A 139 -0.30 11.08 -26.63
N ARG A 140 -0.66 12.37 -26.60
CA ARG A 140 -0.55 13.28 -27.74
C ARG A 140 0.87 13.71 -28.09
N LEU A 141 1.83 13.45 -27.20
CA LEU A 141 3.24 13.85 -27.34
C LEU A 141 4.14 12.68 -27.68
N LEU A 142 3.63 11.45 -27.52
CA LEU A 142 4.39 10.28 -27.90
C LEU A 142 4.42 10.18 -29.43
N PRO A 143 5.61 10.03 -30.02
CA PRO A 143 5.71 9.80 -31.46
C PRO A 143 5.01 8.49 -31.85
N SER A 144 4.45 8.44 -33.06
CA SER A 144 3.72 7.26 -33.56
C SER A 144 4.55 5.98 -33.65
N TRP A 145 5.87 6.09 -33.67
CA TRP A 145 6.80 4.95 -33.64
C TRP A 145 7.02 4.39 -32.23
N CYS A 146 6.63 5.12 -31.18
CA CYS A 146 6.77 4.70 -29.80
C CYS A 146 5.48 4.05 -29.32
N THR A 147 5.37 2.73 -29.48
CA THR A 147 4.20 1.95 -29.07
C THR A 147 4.58 0.90 -28.04
N ALA A 148 3.64 0.58 -27.14
CA ALA A 148 3.82 -0.50 -26.18
C ALA A 148 3.77 -1.85 -26.94
N PRO A 149 4.78 -2.72 -26.78
CA PRO A 149 4.77 -4.07 -27.33
C PRO A 149 3.55 -4.88 -26.85
N ASP A 150 2.99 -5.71 -27.72
CA ASP A 150 1.89 -6.61 -27.34
C ASP A 150 2.31 -7.72 -26.37
N SER A 151 3.61 -7.95 -26.19
CA SER A 151 4.15 -8.85 -25.18
C SER A 151 4.05 -8.31 -23.75
N TRP A 152 3.75 -7.01 -23.57
CA TRP A 152 3.58 -6.44 -22.24
C TRP A 152 2.31 -6.98 -21.57
N PHE A 153 2.44 -7.25 -20.28
CA PHE A 153 1.41 -7.87 -19.45
C PHE A 153 0.23 -6.92 -19.23
N GLU A 154 -0.99 -7.38 -19.46
CA GLU A 154 -2.21 -6.65 -19.08
C GLU A 154 -2.48 -6.85 -17.58
N PRO A 155 -2.33 -5.82 -16.73
CA PRO A 155 -2.56 -5.94 -15.29
C PRO A 155 -4.06 -6.02 -14.97
N ALA A 156 -4.39 -6.64 -13.83
CA ALA A 156 -5.75 -6.59 -13.30
C ALA A 156 -6.03 -5.19 -12.68
N PRO A 157 -7.15 -4.53 -13.02
CA PRO A 157 -7.53 -3.26 -12.40
C PRO A 157 -7.71 -3.40 -10.88
N PRO A 158 -7.39 -2.36 -10.08
CA PRO A 158 -7.71 -2.36 -8.66
C PRO A 158 -9.24 -2.39 -8.45
N PRO A 159 -9.74 -2.89 -7.31
CA PRO A 159 -11.17 -3.00 -7.04
C PRO A 159 -11.94 -1.70 -7.28
N GLY A 160 -11.39 -0.57 -6.81
CA GLY A 160 -11.94 0.77 -6.95
C GLY A 160 -11.93 1.35 -8.37
N PHE A 161 -11.36 0.66 -9.37
CA PHE A 161 -11.28 1.19 -10.73
C PHE A 161 -12.66 1.38 -11.38
N PHE A 162 -13.59 0.46 -11.10
CA PHE A 162 -14.94 0.50 -11.63
C PHE A 162 -15.92 1.26 -10.73
N ALA A 163 -15.45 1.75 -9.57
CA ALA A 163 -16.25 2.53 -8.64
C ALA A 163 -16.86 3.76 -9.32
N ARG A 164 -18.07 4.13 -8.88
CA ARG A 164 -18.71 5.34 -9.37
C ARG A 164 -17.86 6.56 -8.97
N ARG A 165 -17.65 7.48 -9.92
CA ARG A 165 -16.95 8.74 -9.64
C ARG A 165 -17.81 9.62 -8.73
N VAL A 166 -17.27 9.94 -7.56
CA VAL A 166 -17.88 10.86 -6.59
C VAL A 166 -17.06 12.14 -6.55
N LYS A 167 -17.73 13.28 -6.66
CA LYS A 167 -17.08 14.59 -6.67
C LYS A 167 -16.24 14.80 -5.40
N GLY A 168 -14.99 15.21 -5.58
CA GLY A 168 -14.05 15.46 -4.47
C GLY A 168 -13.46 14.20 -3.84
N LYS A 169 -13.80 13.01 -4.34
CA LYS A 169 -13.21 11.74 -3.89
C LYS A 169 -12.21 11.19 -4.90
N GLU A 170 -11.42 10.23 -4.45
CA GLU A 170 -10.43 9.54 -5.27
C GLU A 170 -11.11 8.67 -6.34
N TYR A 171 -10.44 8.52 -7.48
CA TYR A 171 -10.77 7.55 -8.53
C TYR A 171 -9.51 7.17 -9.30
N TYR A 172 -9.55 6.07 -10.06
CA TYR A 172 -8.39 5.63 -10.84
C TYR A 172 -8.46 6.09 -12.31
N LEU A 173 -7.29 6.41 -12.86
CA LEU A 173 -7.07 6.52 -14.31
C LEU A 173 -6.20 5.37 -14.79
N LYS A 174 -6.61 4.74 -15.89
CA LYS A 174 -5.80 3.75 -16.62
C LYS A 174 -4.82 4.49 -17.53
N VAL A 175 -3.54 4.46 -17.20
CA VAL A 175 -2.47 5.17 -17.91
C VAL A 175 -1.52 4.17 -18.55
N PRO A 176 -1.26 4.22 -19.86
CA PRO A 176 -0.23 3.37 -20.47
C PRO A 176 1.13 3.56 -19.81
N THR A 177 1.83 2.46 -19.50
CA THR A 177 3.14 2.52 -18.81
C THR A 177 4.16 3.34 -19.59
N LEU A 178 4.08 3.32 -20.91
CA LEU A 178 4.90 4.11 -21.84
C LEU A 178 4.69 5.63 -21.72
N HIS A 179 3.66 6.09 -21.01
CA HIS A 179 3.50 7.51 -20.74
C HIS A 179 4.39 7.95 -19.55
N ILE A 180 5.03 7.02 -18.85
CA ILE A 180 5.96 7.31 -17.77
C ILE A 180 7.41 7.13 -18.26
N PRO A 181 8.19 8.22 -18.44
CA PRO A 181 9.51 8.16 -19.04
C PRO A 181 10.47 7.15 -18.40
N CYS A 182 10.36 6.95 -17.09
CA CYS A 182 11.26 6.08 -16.33
C CYS A 182 10.83 4.60 -16.30
N ALA A 183 9.65 4.26 -16.87
CA ALA A 183 9.10 2.91 -16.94
C ALA A 183 9.03 2.43 -18.40
N GLY A 184 9.29 1.13 -18.60
CA GLY A 184 9.20 0.52 -19.93
C GLY A 184 10.51 0.49 -20.70
N ILE A 185 10.65 1.34 -21.74
CA ILE A 185 11.78 1.31 -22.69
C ILE A 185 13.08 1.66 -21.95
N ARG A 186 13.83 0.63 -21.61
CA ARG A 186 15.22 0.67 -21.15
C ARG A 186 16.03 -0.27 -22.03
N SER A 187 17.35 -0.26 -21.86
CA SER A 187 18.21 -1.33 -22.34
C SER A 187 17.56 -2.71 -22.18
N PRO A 188 17.64 -3.59 -23.19
CA PRO A 188 17.23 -4.99 -23.03
C PRO A 188 17.88 -5.67 -21.80
N MET A 189 19.08 -5.24 -21.40
CA MET A 189 19.80 -5.81 -20.25
C MET A 189 19.30 -5.32 -18.89
N LEU A 190 18.60 -4.18 -18.83
CA LEU A 190 18.09 -3.58 -17.59
C LEU A 190 16.56 -3.61 -17.52
N GLN A 191 15.92 -4.19 -18.53
CA GLN A 191 14.48 -4.25 -18.64
C GLN A 191 13.95 -5.44 -17.83
N PRO A 192 12.92 -5.27 -17.00
CA PRO A 192 12.27 -6.41 -16.36
C PRO A 192 11.68 -7.35 -17.42
N GLN A 193 11.76 -8.65 -17.16
CA GLN A 193 11.23 -9.68 -18.05
C GLN A 193 9.71 -9.56 -18.23
N ILE A 194 9.00 -9.05 -17.22
CA ILE A 194 7.56 -8.79 -17.28
C ILE A 194 7.35 -7.31 -17.03
N ILE A 195 6.75 -6.62 -18.00
CA ILE A 195 6.36 -5.19 -17.89
C ILE A 195 4.86 -5.10 -18.00
N THR A 196 4.23 -4.32 -17.13
CA THR A 196 2.80 -4.02 -17.24
C THR A 196 2.53 -3.05 -18.40
N ARG A 197 1.45 -3.27 -19.14
CA ARG A 197 0.99 -2.40 -20.24
C ARG A 197 0.39 -1.10 -19.72
N PHE A 198 -0.26 -1.17 -18.57
CA PHE A 198 -0.96 -0.05 -17.95
C PHE A 198 -0.62 0.08 -16.47
N LEU A 199 -0.78 1.31 -15.96
CA LEU A 199 -0.75 1.66 -14.56
C LEU A 199 -2.11 2.25 -14.18
N TYR A 200 -2.60 1.91 -13.01
CA TYR A 200 -3.82 2.47 -12.43
C TYR A 200 -3.41 3.51 -11.41
N LEU A 201 -3.45 4.78 -11.83
CA LEU A 201 -3.01 5.90 -10.99
C LEU A 201 -4.23 6.51 -10.29
N PRO A 202 -4.24 6.62 -8.95
CA PRO A 202 -5.29 7.30 -8.23
C PRO A 202 -5.16 8.81 -8.47
N VAL A 203 -6.29 9.46 -8.68
CA VAL A 203 -6.43 10.89 -8.89
C VAL A 203 -7.62 11.41 -8.10
N THR A 204 -7.63 12.72 -7.86
CA THR A 204 -8.75 13.43 -7.22
C THR A 204 -9.22 14.60 -8.07
N GLY A 205 -10.42 15.09 -7.78
CA GLY A 205 -10.98 16.31 -8.37
C GLY A 205 -11.59 16.12 -9.77
N ASP A 206 -12.33 17.15 -10.20
CA ASP A 206 -12.97 17.19 -11.53
C ASP A 206 -11.93 17.32 -12.65
N VAL A 207 -10.86 18.09 -12.39
CA VAL A 207 -9.63 18.07 -13.17
C VAL A 207 -8.69 17.09 -12.48
N PRO A 208 -8.29 15.97 -13.14
CA PRO A 208 -7.48 14.96 -12.51
C PRO A 208 -6.20 15.57 -11.93
N THR A 209 -6.02 15.39 -10.62
CA THR A 209 -4.78 15.71 -9.91
C THR A 209 -4.24 14.43 -9.30
N ALA A 210 -2.94 14.15 -9.46
CA ALA A 210 -2.34 12.94 -8.93
C ALA A 210 -2.57 12.83 -7.41
N TYR A 211 -3.14 11.71 -6.97
CA TYR A 211 -3.21 11.40 -5.55
C TYR A 211 -1.91 10.75 -5.12
N LEU A 212 -1.33 11.27 -4.03
CA LEU A 212 -0.10 10.74 -3.44
C LEU A 212 -0.48 10.13 -2.08
N PRO A 213 -0.51 8.79 -1.95
CA PRO A 213 -0.72 8.14 -0.65
C PRO A 213 0.30 8.66 0.37
N ASN A 214 0.05 8.61 1.68
CA ASN A 214 0.97 9.02 2.75
C ASN A 214 1.88 7.85 3.21
N ASP A 215 3.20 8.03 3.30
CA ASP A 215 4.18 6.95 3.52
C ASP A 215 4.14 6.51 5.00
N GLU A 216 3.56 7.36 5.85
CA GLU A 216 3.31 7.11 7.26
C GLU A 216 2.03 6.29 7.50
N LYS A 217 1.07 6.31 6.56
CA LYS A 217 -0.16 5.53 6.67
C LYS A 217 0.07 4.11 6.15
N ASN A 218 -0.33 3.11 6.92
CA ASN A 218 -0.40 1.74 6.40
C ASN A 218 -1.69 1.59 5.56
N TYR A 219 -1.52 1.28 4.28
CA TYR A 219 -2.62 1.04 3.33
C TYR A 219 -2.81 -0.45 3.02
N VAL A 220 -1.99 -1.32 3.61
CA VAL A 220 -2.04 -2.76 3.37
C VAL A 220 -2.47 -3.43 4.66
N PRO A 221 -3.71 -3.96 4.72
CA PRO A 221 -4.17 -4.78 5.83
C PRO A 221 -3.20 -5.92 6.09
N VAL A 222 -3.03 -6.33 7.35
CA VAL A 222 -2.07 -7.36 7.74
C VAL A 222 -2.30 -8.67 6.97
N SER A 223 -3.57 -9.06 6.79
CA SER A 223 -4.00 -10.22 6.00
C SER A 223 -3.57 -10.18 4.53
N ASN A 224 -3.32 -8.98 3.98
CA ASN A 224 -2.94 -8.78 2.58
C ASN A 224 -1.42 -8.57 2.40
N ARG A 225 -0.64 -8.66 3.48
CA ARG A 225 0.83 -8.55 3.43
C ARG A 225 1.44 -9.86 2.92
N LEU A 226 2.19 -9.76 1.83
CA LEU A 226 2.85 -10.91 1.20
C LEU A 226 4.33 -10.94 1.55
N ILE A 227 4.82 -12.11 1.96
CA ILE A 227 6.23 -12.31 2.28
C ILE A 227 7.00 -12.58 0.97
N PRO A 228 8.05 -11.81 0.63
CA PRO A 228 8.72 -11.92 -0.66
C PRO A 228 9.29 -13.30 -0.97
N THR A 229 9.80 -14.00 0.06
CA THR A 229 10.36 -15.35 -0.09
C THR A 229 9.30 -16.41 -0.46
N ALA A 230 8.02 -16.10 -0.28
CA ALA A 230 6.90 -16.97 -0.61
C ALA A 230 6.13 -16.49 -1.87
N LEU A 231 6.56 -15.40 -2.51
CA LEU A 231 5.86 -14.86 -3.67
C LEU A 231 6.00 -15.80 -4.87
N THR A 232 4.85 -16.24 -5.40
CA THR A 232 4.79 -16.87 -6.72
C THR A 232 4.82 -15.80 -7.81
N VAL A 233 5.18 -16.17 -9.04
CA VAL A 233 5.12 -15.26 -10.20
C VAL A 233 3.71 -14.70 -10.41
N ASN A 234 2.66 -15.52 -10.23
CA ASN A 234 1.28 -15.08 -10.41
C ASN A 234 0.88 -14.05 -9.35
N THR A 235 1.25 -14.28 -8.09
CA THR A 235 1.02 -13.32 -6.99
C THR A 235 1.80 -12.02 -7.21
N ALA A 236 3.06 -12.10 -7.65
CA ALA A 236 3.82 -10.89 -7.98
C ALA A 236 3.22 -10.13 -9.18
N ARG A 237 2.68 -10.84 -10.18
CA ARG A 237 1.97 -10.23 -11.32
C ARG A 237 0.67 -9.54 -10.91
N SER A 238 -0.07 -10.03 -9.92
CA SER A 238 -1.30 -9.38 -9.46
C SER A 238 -1.05 -8.03 -8.78
N LEU A 239 0.19 -7.75 -8.36
CA LEU A 239 0.61 -6.46 -7.83
C LEU A 239 0.99 -5.45 -8.93
N LEU A 240 1.31 -5.90 -10.15
CA LEU A 240 1.72 -5.03 -11.24
C LEU A 240 0.58 -4.12 -11.71
N GLY A 241 0.94 -2.89 -12.07
CA GLY A 241 0.01 -1.85 -12.49
C GLY A 241 -0.65 -1.09 -11.34
N ARG A 242 -0.38 -1.45 -10.08
CA ARG A 242 -1.03 -0.87 -8.90
C ARG A 242 -0.03 -0.17 -7.99
N TYR A 243 -0.54 0.63 -7.05
CA TYR A 243 0.24 1.08 -5.92
C TYR A 243 0.52 -0.11 -4.99
N VAL A 244 1.76 -0.24 -4.57
CA VAL A 244 2.23 -1.22 -3.60
C VAL A 244 2.91 -0.50 -2.45
N GLN A 245 2.76 -1.05 -1.25
CA GLN A 245 3.50 -0.65 -0.08
C GLN A 245 4.38 -1.81 0.36
N TYR A 246 5.57 -1.52 0.84
CA TYR A 246 6.49 -2.52 1.34
C TYR A 246 7.24 -2.02 2.57
N SER A 247 7.59 -2.96 3.44
CA SER A 247 8.45 -2.72 4.60
C SER A 247 9.81 -3.38 4.42
N LYS A 248 10.87 -2.74 4.90
CA LYS A 248 12.22 -3.34 4.95
C LYS A 248 12.47 -4.12 6.25
N ASP A 249 11.68 -3.89 7.28
CA ASP A 249 11.87 -4.55 8.57
C ASP A 249 11.19 -5.92 8.59
N ARG A 250 11.96 -6.96 8.93
CA ARG A 250 11.50 -8.35 9.07
C ARG A 250 10.96 -8.69 10.47
N GLY A 251 10.65 -7.69 11.30
CA GLY A 251 10.07 -7.94 12.63
C GLY A 251 10.61 -7.11 13.80
N SER A 252 11.18 -5.92 13.59
CA SER A 252 11.50 -5.02 14.71
C SER A 252 10.27 -4.18 15.10
N LYS A 253 9.84 -4.27 16.37
CA LYS A 253 8.73 -3.50 17.01
C LYS A 253 8.80 -1.96 16.85
N LYS A 254 9.87 -1.40 16.25
CA LYS A 254 10.03 0.03 15.93
C LYS A 254 10.06 0.20 14.40
N SER A 255 8.94 -0.05 13.72
CA SER A 255 8.94 -0.14 12.25
C SER A 255 9.30 1.19 11.59
N LYS A 256 10.39 1.19 10.84
CA LYS A 256 10.85 2.31 10.00
C LYS A 256 9.94 2.50 8.78
N PRO A 257 10.04 3.66 8.09
CA PRO A 257 9.09 4.09 7.06
C PRO A 257 8.83 3.03 6.01
N THR A 258 7.56 2.63 5.93
CA THR A 258 7.02 1.92 4.78
C THR A 258 7.14 2.81 3.55
N SER A 259 7.51 2.24 2.41
CA SER A 259 7.61 2.99 1.16
C SER A 259 6.47 2.61 0.24
N VAL A 260 5.82 3.61 -0.34
CA VAL A 260 4.75 3.42 -1.32
C VAL A 260 5.28 3.74 -2.73
N GLY A 261 4.91 2.93 -3.71
CA GLY A 261 5.26 3.15 -5.12
C GLY A 261 4.36 2.39 -6.08
N VAL A 262 4.45 2.69 -7.38
CA VAL A 262 3.65 2.01 -8.40
C VAL A 262 4.45 0.88 -9.03
N ALA A 263 4.04 -0.37 -8.84
CA ALA A 263 4.71 -1.52 -9.43
C ALA A 263 4.47 -1.58 -10.95
N TRP A 264 5.54 -1.55 -11.74
CA TRP A 264 5.45 -1.50 -13.22
C TRP A 264 6.19 -2.63 -13.93
N GLY A 265 7.13 -3.29 -13.24
CA GLY A 265 7.89 -4.38 -13.83
C GLY A 265 8.28 -5.44 -12.81
N LEU A 266 8.52 -6.65 -13.29
CA LEU A 266 8.96 -7.80 -12.50
C LEU A 266 10.12 -8.49 -13.22
N SER A 267 11.24 -8.62 -12.52
CA SER A 267 12.37 -9.43 -12.92
C SER A 267 12.30 -10.81 -12.29
N LEU A 268 12.74 -11.82 -13.05
CA LEU A 268 12.76 -13.20 -12.61
C LEU A 268 14.21 -13.70 -12.48
N ASP A 269 14.45 -14.58 -11.50
CA ASP A 269 15.73 -15.26 -11.33
C ASP A 269 15.92 -16.37 -12.38
N ASN A 270 17.07 -17.07 -12.32
CA ASN A 270 17.37 -18.17 -13.24
C ASN A 270 16.44 -19.39 -13.08
N GLU A 271 15.69 -19.47 -11.98
CA GLU A 271 14.68 -20.50 -11.71
C GLU A 271 13.26 -20.05 -12.11
N GLY A 272 13.13 -18.83 -12.66
CA GLY A 272 11.86 -18.25 -13.05
C GLY A 272 11.03 -17.72 -11.88
N ARG A 273 11.60 -17.60 -10.68
CA ARG A 273 10.91 -17.03 -9.50
C ARG A 273 11.01 -15.51 -9.49
N PRO A 274 10.08 -14.81 -8.82
CA PRO A 274 10.20 -13.37 -8.57
C PRO A 274 11.54 -13.04 -7.92
N ASP A 275 12.34 -12.24 -8.61
CA ASP A 275 13.57 -11.69 -8.06
C ASP A 275 13.29 -10.25 -7.59
N TRP A 276 13.03 -9.34 -8.54
CA TRP A 276 12.94 -7.90 -8.26
C TRP A 276 11.64 -7.32 -8.78
N MET A 277 10.95 -6.54 -7.95
CA MET A 277 9.81 -5.75 -8.38
C MET A 277 10.24 -4.29 -8.59
N HIS A 278 10.02 -3.80 -9.81
CA HIS A 278 10.38 -2.44 -10.20
C HIS A 278 9.21 -1.52 -9.91
N CYS A 279 9.45 -0.50 -9.08
CA CYS A 279 8.44 0.46 -8.65
C CYS A 279 8.82 1.88 -9.05
N LEU A 280 7.84 2.69 -9.41
CA LEU A 280 7.99 4.14 -9.56
C LEU A 280 7.75 4.79 -8.20
N ASN A 281 8.66 5.65 -7.76
CA ASN A 281 8.41 6.48 -6.58
C ASN A 281 7.35 7.56 -6.89
N ARG A 282 6.77 8.17 -5.85
CA ARG A 282 5.69 9.17 -5.83
C ARG A 282 5.73 10.26 -6.89
N ARG A 283 6.92 10.68 -7.35
CA ARG A 283 7.07 11.75 -8.37
C ARG A 283 7.32 11.22 -9.79
N PHE A 284 7.11 9.93 -10.03
CA PHE A 284 7.38 9.26 -11.31
C PHE A 284 8.81 9.43 -11.84
N GLY A 285 9.74 9.93 -11.01
CA GLY A 285 11.04 10.44 -11.45
C GLY A 285 12.21 9.49 -11.25
N ARG A 286 12.13 8.54 -10.29
CA ARG A 286 13.16 7.51 -10.10
C ARG A 286 12.52 6.16 -9.87
N ALA A 287 13.03 5.15 -10.57
CA ALA A 287 12.69 3.76 -10.30
C ALA A 287 13.34 3.34 -8.98
N ASN A 288 12.54 2.92 -8.02
CA ASN A 288 13.00 2.21 -6.84
C ASN A 288 12.88 0.72 -7.12
N VAL A 289 13.89 -0.05 -6.72
CA VAL A 289 13.89 -1.51 -6.83
C VAL A 289 13.49 -2.08 -5.47
N ILE A 290 12.39 -2.83 -5.44
CA ILE A 290 12.03 -3.65 -4.28
C ILE A 290 12.79 -4.97 -4.43
N HIS A 291 13.74 -5.20 -3.53
CA HIS A 291 14.52 -6.44 -3.45
C HIS A 291 13.78 -7.52 -2.68
N ALA A 292 14.13 -8.79 -2.92
CA ALA A 292 13.74 -9.97 -2.14
C ALA A 292 13.95 -9.86 -0.60
N ASN A 293 14.63 -8.80 -0.13
CA ASN A 293 14.93 -8.54 1.26
C ASN A 293 13.90 -7.64 1.98
N CYS A 294 12.76 -7.26 1.36
CA CYS A 294 11.67 -6.67 2.13
C CYS A 294 11.08 -7.68 3.14
N GLY A 295 10.50 -7.17 4.23
CA GLY A 295 9.75 -7.98 5.19
C GLY A 295 8.42 -8.41 4.62
N TRP A 296 7.71 -7.47 4.00
CA TRP A 296 6.47 -7.74 3.28
C TRP A 296 6.26 -6.73 2.15
N VAL A 297 5.39 -7.09 1.21
CA VAL A 297 4.84 -6.21 0.16
C VAL A 297 3.35 -6.50 0.02
N GLY A 298 2.54 -5.49 -0.29
CA GLY A 298 1.12 -5.70 -0.59
C GLY A 298 0.56 -4.59 -1.47
N ALA A 299 -0.59 -4.88 -2.09
CA ALA A 299 -1.34 -3.88 -2.85
C ALA A 299 -1.95 -2.87 -1.88
N VAL A 300 -1.73 -1.58 -2.14
CA VAL A 300 -2.34 -0.47 -1.41
C VAL A 300 -3.85 -0.52 -1.63
N ILE A 301 -4.62 -0.47 -0.54
CA ILE A 301 -6.07 -0.30 -0.56
C ILE A 301 -6.37 1.17 -0.23
N LEU A 302 -6.97 1.88 -1.18
CA LEU A 302 -7.36 3.27 -1.01
C LEU A 302 -8.84 3.41 -0.65
N ASP A 303 -9.25 4.61 -0.25
CA ASP A 303 -10.65 4.92 0.07
C ASP A 303 -11.59 4.66 -1.12
N VAL A 304 -11.08 4.73 -2.35
CA VAL A 304 -11.86 4.33 -3.53
C VAL A 304 -12.06 2.82 -3.65
N ASP A 305 -11.13 2.01 -3.17
CA ASP A 305 -11.26 0.55 -3.17
C ASP A 305 -12.24 0.09 -2.10
N MET A 306 -12.19 0.70 -0.91
CA MET A 306 -13.09 0.38 0.21
C MET A 306 -14.56 0.69 -0.12
N ARG A 307 -14.83 1.83 -0.75
CA ARG A 307 -16.19 2.21 -1.15
C ARG A 307 -16.89 1.22 -2.08
N VAL A 308 -16.15 0.48 -2.90
CA VAL A 308 -16.76 -0.56 -3.74
C VAL A 308 -17.28 -1.70 -2.89
N SER A 309 -16.59 -2.04 -1.81
CA SER A 309 -17.04 -3.10 -0.90
C SER A 309 -18.32 -2.68 -0.19
N GLU A 310 -18.38 -1.43 0.29
CA GLU A 310 -19.58 -0.84 0.92
C GLU A 310 -20.77 -0.69 -0.04
N GLU A 311 -20.54 -0.42 -1.33
CA GLU A 311 -21.61 -0.32 -2.34
C GLU A 311 -22.20 -1.70 -2.66
N VAL A 312 -21.38 -2.76 -2.73
CA VAL A 312 -21.84 -4.13 -2.96
C VAL A 312 -22.67 -4.63 -1.78
N GLU A 313 -22.21 -4.38 -0.55
CA GLU A 313 -22.95 -4.77 0.66
C GLU A 313 -24.35 -4.13 0.75
N LYS A 314 -24.50 -2.88 0.29
CA LYS A 314 -25.82 -2.20 0.28
C LYS A 314 -26.75 -2.69 -0.81
N GLU A 315 -26.22 -3.08 -1.98
CA GLU A 315 -27.05 -3.66 -3.04
C GLU A 315 -27.65 -5.01 -2.60
N ASP A 316 -26.91 -5.80 -1.82
CA ASP A 316 -27.41 -7.07 -1.28
C ASP A 316 -28.48 -6.84 -0.17
N GLU A 317 -28.33 -5.81 0.68
CA GLU A 317 -29.33 -5.46 1.70
C GLU A 317 -30.66 -4.96 1.10
N ASP A 318 -30.61 -4.15 0.04
CA ASP A 318 -31.80 -3.60 -0.62
C ASP A 318 -32.56 -4.68 -1.45
N GLU A 319 -31.89 -5.74 -1.92
CA GLU A 319 -32.56 -6.84 -2.66
C GLU A 319 -33.37 -7.78 -1.73
N ASP A 320 -32.99 -7.91 -0.46
CA ASP A 320 -33.70 -8.75 0.52
C ASP A 320 -34.97 -8.08 1.08
N GLU A 321 -35.05 -6.74 1.11
CA GLU A 321 -36.26 -6.02 1.57
C GLU A 321 -37.44 -6.11 0.57
N ASP A 322 -37.18 -6.38 -0.71
CA ASP A 322 -38.22 -6.50 -1.75
C ASP A 322 -38.75 -7.95 -1.97
N GLU A 323 -38.11 -8.97 -1.38
CA GLU A 323 -38.61 -10.36 -1.45
C GLU A 323 -39.67 -10.69 -0.38
N ASP A 324 -39.79 -9.92 0.70
CA ASP A 324 -40.72 -10.18 1.79
C ASP A 324 -42.20 -9.85 1.47
N VAL A 325 -42.49 -9.28 0.30
CA VAL A 325 -43.87 -9.05 -0.18
C VAL A 325 -44.39 -10.20 -1.08
N LYS A 326 -43.61 -11.26 -1.33
CA LYS A 326 -44.04 -12.39 -2.20
C LYS A 326 -44.01 -13.79 -1.58
N ARG A 327 -43.75 -13.95 -0.29
CA ARG A 327 -43.78 -15.26 0.39
C ARG A 327 -45.04 -15.59 1.21
N GLU A 328 -46.15 -14.87 1.02
CA GLU A 328 -47.47 -15.42 1.37
C GLU A 328 -48.02 -16.31 0.25
N SER A 329 -47.52 -17.55 0.13
CA SER A 329 -48.29 -18.74 -0.27
C SER A 329 -47.37 -19.89 -0.71
N GLN A 330 -46.87 -20.67 0.25
CA GLN A 330 -46.76 -22.13 0.08
C GLN A 330 -46.55 -22.84 1.42
N ASP A 331 -47.68 -23.06 2.09
CA ASP A 331 -47.84 -24.18 3.01
C ASP A 331 -47.68 -25.50 2.24
N VAL A 332 -46.54 -26.19 2.43
CA VAL A 332 -46.48 -27.64 2.23
C VAL A 332 -45.67 -28.26 3.35
N GLN A 333 -46.42 -28.95 4.22
CA GLN A 333 -46.00 -29.97 5.17
C GLN A 333 -44.77 -30.76 4.71
N LYS A 334 -43.73 -30.82 5.54
CA LYS A 334 -42.85 -31.98 5.59
C LYS A 334 -42.57 -32.38 7.03
N ASP A 335 -43.27 -33.46 7.38
CA ASP A 335 -43.26 -34.18 8.62
C ASP A 335 -42.04 -35.12 8.69
N GLY A 336 -41.43 -35.18 9.87
CA GLY A 336 -40.74 -36.36 10.41
C GLY A 336 -39.34 -36.71 9.91
N SER A 337 -38.30 -36.34 10.68
CA SER A 337 -37.31 -37.32 11.15
C SER A 337 -36.48 -36.74 12.28
N GLU A 338 -36.85 -37.11 13.50
CA GLU A 338 -36.10 -36.91 14.74
C GLU A 338 -34.71 -37.56 14.64
N GLY A 339 -33.70 -36.76 14.96
CA GLY A 339 -32.31 -37.14 15.11
C GLY A 339 -31.65 -36.15 16.05
N GLU A 340 -32.08 -36.18 17.32
CA GLU A 340 -31.53 -35.40 18.42
C GLU A 340 -30.05 -35.75 18.62
N GLY A 341 -29.18 -34.87 18.13
CA GLY A 341 -27.77 -34.79 18.48
C GLY A 341 -27.33 -33.37 18.19
N GLY A 342 -27.37 -32.52 19.22
CA GLY A 342 -27.12 -31.08 19.14
C GLY A 342 -25.85 -30.76 18.36
N ASN A 343 -26.05 -30.37 17.10
CA ASN A 343 -25.03 -29.75 16.29
C ASN A 343 -25.12 -28.27 16.64
N GLU A 344 -24.43 -27.84 17.70
CA GLU A 344 -24.17 -26.43 17.92
C GLU A 344 -23.54 -25.92 16.62
N GLU A 345 -24.29 -25.12 15.86
CA GLU A 345 -23.82 -24.52 14.63
C GLU A 345 -22.60 -23.67 14.98
N ARG A 346 -21.41 -24.21 14.69
CA ARG A 346 -20.17 -23.47 14.86
C ARG A 346 -20.23 -22.25 13.95
N GLU A 347 -20.38 -21.08 14.57
CA GLU A 347 -20.27 -19.80 13.89
C GLU A 347 -18.91 -19.76 13.17
N SER A 348 -18.92 -19.51 11.87
CA SER A 348 -17.68 -19.36 11.10
C SER A 348 -16.93 -18.11 11.55
N PHE A 349 -15.60 -18.12 11.47
CA PHE A 349 -14.78 -16.99 11.89
C PHE A 349 -15.13 -15.68 11.21
N ASN A 350 -15.49 -15.69 9.91
CA ASN A 350 -15.88 -14.47 9.21
C ASN A 350 -17.14 -13.83 9.81
N VAL A 351 -18.16 -14.64 10.10
CA VAL A 351 -19.41 -14.17 10.74
C VAL A 351 -19.12 -13.62 12.13
N TRP A 352 -18.28 -14.32 12.89
CA TRP A 352 -17.81 -13.85 14.20
C TRP A 352 -17.03 -12.53 14.08
N TYR A 353 -16.13 -12.41 13.10
CA TYR A 353 -15.27 -11.25 12.88
C TYR A 353 -16.10 -10.00 12.54
N GLU A 354 -17.04 -10.12 11.60
CA GLU A 354 -17.95 -9.04 11.22
C GLU A 354 -18.80 -8.58 12.40
N LYS A 355 -19.29 -9.53 13.20
CA LYS A 355 -20.05 -9.26 14.42
C LYS A 355 -19.19 -8.55 15.47
N ALA A 356 -17.97 -9.02 15.73
CA ALA A 356 -17.05 -8.40 16.67
C ALA A 356 -16.67 -6.97 16.24
N GLN A 357 -16.33 -6.76 14.97
CA GLN A 357 -16.01 -5.43 14.41
C GLN A 357 -17.18 -4.45 14.55
N ARG A 358 -18.41 -4.90 14.27
CA ARG A 358 -19.62 -4.10 14.45
C ARG A 358 -19.84 -3.73 15.92
N TRP A 359 -19.69 -4.67 16.85
CA TRP A 359 -19.81 -4.39 18.28
C TRP A 359 -18.74 -3.43 18.80
N ILE A 360 -17.51 -3.55 18.31
CA ILE A 360 -16.41 -2.62 18.60
C ILE A 360 -16.77 -1.22 18.09
N GLY A 361 -17.23 -1.09 16.85
CA GLY A 361 -17.66 0.20 16.29
C GLY A 361 -18.79 0.85 17.11
N ASN A 362 -19.78 0.06 17.52
CA ASN A 362 -20.87 0.53 18.40
C ASN A 362 -20.33 1.01 19.74
N LEU A 363 -19.45 0.22 20.38
CA LEU A 363 -18.86 0.55 21.67
C LEU A 363 -17.96 1.77 21.64
N ASN A 364 -17.39 2.17 20.49
CA ASN A 364 -16.48 3.31 20.36
C ASN A 364 -17.14 4.56 19.75
N THR A 365 -18.44 4.53 19.43
CA THR A 365 -19.16 5.70 18.91
C THR A 365 -19.28 6.81 19.97
N GLU A 366 -19.01 8.08 19.66
CA GLU A 366 -18.88 9.19 20.63
C GLU A 366 -20.02 9.28 21.67
N ASP A 367 -21.26 9.03 21.25
CA ASP A 367 -22.47 9.12 22.09
C ASP A 367 -22.92 7.78 22.72
N ALA A 368 -22.20 6.69 22.45
CA ALA A 368 -22.54 5.37 22.99
C ALA A 368 -21.97 5.20 24.41
N PRO A 369 -22.75 4.63 25.35
CA PRO A 369 -22.24 4.32 26.67
C PRO A 369 -21.26 3.15 26.57
N ARG A 370 -20.11 3.30 27.22
CA ARG A 370 -19.06 2.28 27.29
C ARG A 370 -19.45 1.25 28.35
N LEU A 371 -20.16 0.20 27.94
CA LEU A 371 -20.73 -0.80 28.84
C LEU A 371 -20.11 -2.19 28.66
N VAL A 372 -19.97 -2.91 29.77
CA VAL A 372 -19.52 -4.29 29.80
C VAL A 372 -20.35 -5.09 30.79
N GLU A 373 -20.66 -6.33 30.44
CA GLU A 373 -21.31 -7.27 31.34
C GLU A 373 -20.27 -8.07 32.14
N VAL A 374 -20.54 -8.29 33.42
CA VAL A 374 -19.88 -9.30 34.24
C VAL A 374 -20.90 -10.37 34.59
N GLY A 375 -20.60 -11.61 34.20
CA GLY A 375 -21.44 -12.77 34.46
C GLY A 375 -21.51 -13.18 35.93
N GLN A 376 -22.19 -14.29 36.18
CA GLN A 376 -22.39 -14.82 37.53
C GLN A 376 -21.12 -15.43 38.15
N ASP A 377 -20.10 -15.67 37.33
CA ASP A 377 -18.73 -15.99 37.76
C ASP A 377 -18.08 -14.84 38.52
N GLY A 378 -18.55 -13.60 38.33
CA GLY A 378 -18.16 -12.44 39.12
C GLY A 378 -16.65 -12.20 39.08
N THR A 379 -16.05 -12.33 37.90
CA THR A 379 -14.59 -12.30 37.74
C THR A 379 -14.16 -11.39 36.59
N PHE A 380 -13.14 -10.55 36.86
CA PHE A 380 -12.37 -9.86 35.84
C PHE A 380 -11.01 -10.55 35.62
N LEU A 381 -10.50 -10.48 34.40
CA LEU A 381 -9.18 -10.92 33.97
C LEU A 381 -8.37 -9.69 33.60
N ALA A 382 -7.15 -9.58 34.09
CA ALA A 382 -6.24 -8.49 33.78
C ALA A 382 -4.86 -9.06 33.45
N GLY A 383 -4.20 -8.49 32.45
CA GLY A 383 -2.97 -9.09 31.96
C GLY A 383 -2.39 -8.47 30.72
N ASP A 384 -1.29 -9.07 30.28
CA ASP A 384 -0.76 -8.87 28.94
C ASP A 384 -1.61 -9.68 27.97
N VAL A 385 -2.43 -8.98 27.18
CA VAL A 385 -3.41 -9.63 26.30
C VAL A 385 -2.75 -10.47 25.19
N GLU A 386 -1.48 -10.21 24.87
CA GLU A 386 -0.71 -11.02 23.92
C GLU A 386 -0.32 -12.37 24.53
N SER A 387 -0.05 -12.44 25.83
CA SER A 387 0.17 -13.70 26.55
C SER A 387 -1.08 -14.58 26.53
N ALA A 388 -2.26 -13.96 26.59
CA ALA A 388 -3.54 -14.66 26.60
C ALA A 388 -3.87 -15.40 25.30
N LYS A 389 -3.13 -15.17 24.20
CA LYS A 389 -3.31 -15.86 22.90
C LYS A 389 -2.96 -17.34 22.92
N GLY A 390 -2.08 -17.77 23.83
CA GLY A 390 -1.63 -19.16 23.93
C GLY A 390 -2.77 -20.14 24.20
N ASP A 391 -2.53 -21.43 23.90
CA ASP A 391 -3.53 -22.51 24.07
C ASP A 391 -4.03 -22.64 25.52
N ASP A 392 -3.20 -22.25 26.49
CA ASP A 392 -3.51 -22.32 27.91
C ASP A 392 -4.44 -21.19 28.38
N GLY A 393 -4.57 -20.12 27.59
CA GLY A 393 -5.43 -18.98 27.92
C GLY A 393 -5.08 -18.29 29.23
N ASP A 394 -3.83 -18.40 29.66
CA ASP A 394 -3.36 -17.92 30.95
C ASP A 394 -3.39 -16.39 31.01
N TRP A 395 -4.11 -15.87 32.00
CA TRP A 395 -4.09 -14.47 32.40
C TRP A 395 -3.24 -14.31 33.64
N GLU A 396 -2.42 -13.26 33.70
CA GLU A 396 -1.53 -13.02 34.83
C GLU A 396 -2.29 -12.68 36.14
N LEU A 397 -3.48 -12.08 36.03
CA LEU A 397 -4.30 -11.71 37.17
C LEU A 397 -5.79 -12.04 36.94
N SER A 398 -6.37 -12.76 37.89
CA SER A 398 -7.82 -13.00 38.00
C SER A 398 -8.35 -12.34 39.27
N ILE A 399 -9.44 -11.58 39.14
CA ILE A 399 -10.02 -10.74 40.19
C ILE A 399 -11.43 -11.26 40.51
N PRO A 400 -11.56 -12.20 41.46
CA PRO A 400 -12.85 -12.75 41.84
C PRO A 400 -13.62 -11.84 42.80
N GLY A 401 -14.91 -12.13 42.99
CA GLY A 401 -15.76 -11.40 43.94
C GLY A 401 -16.20 -10.03 43.42
N VAL A 402 -16.24 -9.88 42.11
CA VAL A 402 -16.79 -8.73 41.38
C VAL A 402 -18.31 -8.88 41.30
N LYS A 403 -19.03 -7.79 41.52
CA LYS A 403 -20.49 -7.79 41.46
C LYS A 403 -21.00 -8.11 40.04
N PRO A 404 -21.81 -9.17 39.84
CA PRO A 404 -22.42 -9.43 38.54
C PRO A 404 -23.32 -8.29 38.07
N GLY A 405 -23.42 -8.11 36.75
CA GLY A 405 -24.27 -7.10 36.11
C GLY A 405 -23.55 -6.26 35.08
N VAL A 406 -24.09 -5.09 34.79
CA VAL A 406 -23.56 -4.13 33.83
C VAL A 406 -22.65 -3.13 34.53
N TRP A 407 -21.47 -2.95 33.96
CA TRP A 407 -20.42 -2.03 34.39
C TRP A 407 -20.17 -0.98 33.32
N ARG A 408 -19.79 0.23 33.75
CA ARG A 408 -19.32 1.30 32.88
C ARG A 408 -17.81 1.29 32.82
N MET A 409 -17.28 1.46 31.62
CA MET A 409 -15.85 1.54 31.34
C MET A 409 -15.46 2.99 31.05
N SER A 410 -14.26 3.36 31.45
CA SER A 410 -13.68 4.65 31.09
C SER A 410 -12.16 4.53 31.07
N VAL A 411 -11.55 5.10 30.05
CA VAL A 411 -10.09 5.23 29.92
C VAL A 411 -9.71 6.69 30.09
N PHE A 412 -8.72 6.95 30.94
CA PHE A 412 -8.17 8.27 31.24
C PHE A 412 -6.65 8.24 31.06
N ALA A 413 -6.08 9.28 30.44
CA ALA A 413 -4.67 9.29 30.06
C ALA A 413 -4.26 8.01 29.28
N SER A 414 -2.99 7.84 28.90
CA SER A 414 -2.59 6.80 27.94
C SER A 414 -2.72 5.34 28.43
N SER A 415 -3.26 5.04 29.62
CA SER A 415 -3.39 3.66 30.15
C SER A 415 -4.21 3.51 31.45
N HIS A 416 -4.88 4.55 31.97
CA HIS A 416 -5.67 4.36 33.21
C HIS A 416 -7.07 3.91 32.84
N VAL A 417 -7.44 2.72 33.30
CA VAL A 417 -8.73 2.11 32.97
C VAL A 417 -9.55 1.98 34.24
N GLN A 418 -10.83 2.33 34.16
CA GLN A 418 -11.74 2.31 35.30
C GLN A 418 -13.06 1.64 34.92
N PHE A 419 -13.52 0.74 35.79
CA PHE A 419 -14.77 -0.01 35.66
C PHE A 419 -15.62 0.26 36.90
N ILE A 420 -16.86 0.70 36.74
CA ILE A 420 -17.79 0.97 37.86
C ILE A 420 -19.10 0.22 37.64
N TRP A 421 -19.58 -0.50 38.65
CA TRP A 421 -20.85 -1.20 38.59
C TRP A 421 -22.01 -0.20 38.47
N ASP A 422 -22.87 -0.39 37.46
CA ASP A 422 -23.99 0.50 37.15
C ASP A 422 -25.33 -0.11 37.59
N ARG A 423 -25.64 -1.31 37.09
CA ARG A 423 -26.93 -1.96 37.31
C ARG A 423 -26.87 -3.48 37.13
N GLU A 424 -27.91 -4.17 37.59
CA GLU A 424 -28.11 -5.59 37.27
C GLU A 424 -28.50 -5.78 35.80
N GLY A 425 -28.12 -6.91 35.20
CA GLY A 425 -28.52 -7.29 33.84
C GLY A 425 -27.34 -7.65 32.94
N ALA A 426 -27.65 -7.74 31.65
CA ALA A 426 -26.73 -8.07 30.56
C ALA A 426 -26.56 -6.88 29.60
N VAL A 427 -25.50 -6.90 28.79
CA VAL A 427 -25.26 -5.88 27.75
C VAL A 427 -25.66 -6.45 26.38
N ASP A 428 -26.55 -5.74 25.69
CA ASP A 428 -26.85 -6.00 24.28
C ASP A 428 -25.96 -5.11 23.40
N TYR A 429 -24.90 -5.69 22.83
CA TYR A 429 -23.94 -4.98 21.98
C TYR A 429 -24.50 -4.63 20.59
N ASP A 430 -25.60 -5.28 20.17
CA ASP A 430 -26.31 -4.96 18.94
C ASP A 430 -27.24 -3.74 19.13
N ALA A 431 -27.66 -3.46 20.38
CA ALA A 431 -28.60 -2.39 20.72
C ALA A 431 -28.16 -1.59 21.96
N LEU A 432 -26.96 -1.00 21.92
CA LEU A 432 -26.48 -0.15 23.02
C LEU A 432 -27.43 1.04 23.25
N PRO A 433 -27.77 1.36 24.52
CA PRO A 433 -28.68 2.47 24.80
C PRO A 433 -28.04 3.81 24.44
N THR A 434 -28.79 4.76 23.90
CA THR A 434 -28.25 6.09 23.61
C THR A 434 -27.93 6.85 24.90
N SER A 435 -26.71 7.40 25.02
CA SER A 435 -26.33 8.18 26.21
C SER A 435 -27.21 9.42 26.34
N SER A 436 -27.87 9.58 27.49
CA SER A 436 -28.78 10.70 27.74
C SER A 436 -28.04 11.92 28.28
N GLY A 437 -26.93 12.34 27.65
CA GLY A 437 -26.27 13.65 27.82
C GLY A 437 -25.84 14.14 29.22
N ASP A 438 -26.12 13.41 30.30
CA ASP A 438 -25.96 13.85 31.69
C ASP A 438 -25.20 12.80 32.52
N MET A 439 -24.27 12.09 31.87
CA MET A 439 -23.37 11.17 32.57
C MET A 439 -22.23 11.96 33.22
N LEU A 440 -22.45 12.39 34.46
CA LEU A 440 -21.36 12.75 35.35
C LEU A 440 -20.42 11.54 35.47
N GLN A 441 -19.17 11.69 35.04
CA GLN A 441 -18.10 10.74 35.31
C GLN A 441 -17.95 10.66 36.84
N SER A 442 -18.48 9.60 37.44
CA SER A 442 -18.21 9.31 38.85
C SER A 442 -16.77 8.81 38.94
N GLU A 443 -15.85 9.67 39.36
CA GLU A 443 -14.50 9.24 39.74
C GLU A 443 -14.58 8.31 40.96
N ILE A 444 -13.75 7.26 40.99
CA ILE A 444 -13.61 6.44 42.20
C ILE A 444 -12.92 7.30 43.25
N ASP A 445 -13.45 7.27 44.47
CA ASP A 445 -12.84 7.91 45.63
C ASP A 445 -11.55 7.19 46.01
N ASP A 446 -10.41 7.87 45.85
CA ASP A 446 -9.06 7.34 46.11
C ASP A 446 -8.89 6.83 47.55
N ASP A 447 -9.65 7.38 48.51
CA ASP A 447 -9.54 7.01 49.93
C ASP A 447 -10.05 5.58 50.23
N ASN A 448 -10.77 4.95 49.29
CA ASN A 448 -11.41 3.64 49.47
C ASN A 448 -10.87 2.54 48.53
N LEU A 449 -9.71 2.76 47.91
CA LEU A 449 -9.09 1.79 47.01
C LEU A 449 -8.18 0.82 47.77
N GLU A 450 -8.42 -0.48 47.58
CA GLU A 450 -7.50 -1.54 47.97
C GLU A 450 -6.84 -2.16 46.74
N GLU A 451 -5.58 -2.60 46.89
CA GLU A 451 -4.88 -3.35 45.84
C GLU A 451 -5.52 -4.74 45.71
N LEU A 452 -6.05 -5.04 44.52
CA LEU A 452 -6.62 -6.34 44.17
C LEU A 452 -5.56 -7.28 43.56
N GLY A 453 -4.52 -6.71 42.93
CA GLY A 453 -3.37 -7.45 42.42
C GLY A 453 -2.49 -6.62 41.50
N MET A 454 -1.48 -7.27 40.94
CA MET A 454 -0.56 -6.68 39.96
C MET A 454 -0.18 -7.71 38.90
N PHE A 455 0.17 -7.22 37.70
CA PHE A 455 0.68 -8.03 36.61
C PHE A 455 1.75 -7.26 35.82
N THR A 456 2.44 -7.94 34.92
CA THR A 456 3.49 -7.33 34.09
C THR A 456 3.14 -7.44 32.61
N VAL A 457 3.42 -6.39 31.85
CA VAL A 457 3.20 -6.28 30.42
C VAL A 457 4.56 -6.19 29.72
N ASP A 458 4.78 -7.02 28.71
CA ASP A 458 6.00 -7.04 27.88
C ASP A 458 5.72 -6.83 26.38
N SER A 459 4.44 -6.85 26.01
CA SER A 459 3.97 -6.62 24.66
C SER A 459 3.67 -5.16 24.34
N GLY A 460 3.53 -4.33 25.37
CA GLY A 460 3.00 -2.97 25.30
C GLY A 460 1.47 -2.92 25.25
N LYS A 461 0.77 -4.02 25.55
CA LYS A 461 -0.69 -4.12 25.50
C LYS A 461 -1.25 -4.68 26.80
N ALA A 462 -1.88 -3.81 27.59
CA ALA A 462 -2.57 -4.23 28.80
C ALA A 462 -4.07 -4.37 28.51
N ALA A 463 -4.72 -5.35 29.14
CA ALA A 463 -6.17 -5.47 29.02
C ALA A 463 -6.85 -5.80 30.36
N LEU A 464 -8.13 -5.45 30.44
CA LEU A 464 -9.04 -5.80 31.52
C LEU A 464 -10.38 -6.27 30.92
N PHE A 465 -10.73 -7.53 31.14
CA PHE A 465 -11.91 -8.19 30.56
C PHE A 465 -12.77 -8.87 31.61
N SER A 466 -14.09 -8.88 31.41
CA SER A 466 -14.97 -9.86 32.08
C SER A 466 -14.64 -11.26 31.58
N GLN A 467 -14.37 -12.18 32.51
CA GLN A 467 -14.03 -13.56 32.18
C GLN A 467 -15.15 -14.23 31.37
N SER A 468 -16.40 -14.18 31.84
CA SER A 468 -17.54 -14.79 31.15
C SER A 468 -17.71 -14.32 29.70
N VAL A 469 -17.52 -13.02 29.45
CA VAL A 469 -17.70 -12.46 28.10
C VAL A 469 -16.51 -12.81 27.22
N PHE A 470 -15.29 -12.71 27.75
CA PHE A 470 -14.07 -13.08 27.03
C PHE A 470 -14.05 -14.56 26.63
N ASP A 471 -14.39 -15.46 27.56
CA ASP A 471 -14.45 -16.89 27.30
C ASP A 471 -15.51 -17.21 26.24
N SER A 472 -16.69 -16.59 26.33
CA SER A 472 -17.75 -16.74 25.32
C SER A 472 -17.29 -16.30 23.93
N LEU A 473 -16.70 -15.11 23.83
CA LEU A 473 -16.22 -14.52 22.58
C LEU A 473 -15.10 -15.32 21.92
N THR A 474 -14.16 -15.82 22.72
CA THR A 474 -12.92 -16.42 22.22
C THR A 474 -12.93 -17.94 22.22
N SER A 475 -14.01 -18.56 22.72
CA SER A 475 -14.19 -20.02 22.67
C SER A 475 -14.19 -20.58 21.24
N GLY A 476 -13.84 -21.86 21.14
CA GLY A 476 -13.88 -22.63 19.89
C GLY A 476 -12.57 -22.62 19.11
N ASP A 477 -12.68 -22.96 17.82
CA ASP A 477 -11.55 -22.93 16.90
C ASP A 477 -11.10 -21.47 16.67
N GLU A 478 -9.82 -21.29 16.33
CA GLU A 478 -9.24 -19.99 15.96
C GLU A 478 -9.24 -18.93 17.09
N ARG A 479 -9.23 -19.38 18.35
CA ARG A 479 -9.11 -18.52 19.55
C ARG A 479 -8.04 -17.43 19.43
N GLU A 480 -6.84 -17.78 18.96
CA GLU A 480 -5.74 -16.83 18.74
C GLU A 480 -6.14 -15.70 17.77
N ALA A 481 -6.76 -16.05 16.63
CA ALA A 481 -7.19 -15.07 15.63
C ALA A 481 -8.33 -14.18 16.16
N LYS A 482 -9.20 -14.73 17.01
CA LYS A 482 -10.25 -13.96 17.68
C LYS A 482 -9.67 -12.94 18.65
N ILE A 483 -8.68 -13.35 19.46
CA ILE A 483 -7.98 -12.45 20.37
C ILE A 483 -7.19 -11.38 19.60
N GLU A 484 -6.50 -11.77 18.51
CA GLU A 484 -5.82 -10.81 17.63
C GLU A 484 -6.79 -9.75 17.11
N THR A 485 -7.99 -10.14 16.69
CA THR A 485 -9.00 -9.20 16.19
C THR A 485 -9.40 -8.16 17.24
N LEU A 486 -9.58 -8.57 18.50
CA LEU A 486 -9.89 -7.66 19.61
C LEU A 486 -8.71 -6.71 19.91
N ILE A 487 -7.47 -7.19 19.76
CA ILE A 487 -6.26 -6.40 19.97
C ILE A 487 -6.04 -5.40 18.83
N ASP A 488 -6.16 -5.84 17.59
CA ASP A 488 -5.91 -5.03 16.40
C ASP A 488 -6.89 -3.86 16.31
N ALA A 489 -8.15 -4.05 16.74
CA ALA A 489 -9.12 -2.96 16.84
C ALA A 489 -8.59 -1.79 17.70
N ALA A 490 -7.96 -2.08 18.84
CA ALA A 490 -7.37 -1.07 19.71
C ALA A 490 -6.10 -0.41 19.15
N ILE A 491 -5.52 -0.95 18.06
CA ILE A 491 -4.25 -0.47 17.47
C ILE A 491 -4.48 0.26 16.15
N ASP A 492 -5.34 -0.29 15.29
CA ASP A 492 -5.59 0.22 13.94
C ASP A 492 -6.64 1.35 13.92
N GLY A 493 -7.42 1.50 15.00
CA GLY A 493 -8.23 2.67 15.27
C GLY A 493 -7.38 3.94 15.33
N ARG A 494 -7.97 5.10 15.02
CA ARG A 494 -7.29 6.41 14.97
C ARG A 494 -6.78 6.94 16.33
N GLY A 495 -6.49 6.06 17.28
CA GLY A 495 -6.13 6.36 18.67
C GLY A 495 -7.31 6.33 19.66
N ASP A 496 -8.53 5.98 19.21
CA ASP A 496 -9.76 6.16 20.01
C ASP A 496 -10.60 4.87 20.21
N GLU A 497 -10.16 3.70 19.71
CA GLU A 497 -10.94 2.44 19.71
C GLU A 497 -10.54 1.47 20.85
N GLU A 498 -10.43 1.97 22.07
CA GLU A 498 -9.93 1.22 23.24
C GLU A 498 -10.95 0.22 23.82
N TYR A 499 -12.23 0.37 23.49
CA TYR A 499 -13.32 -0.41 24.07
C TYR A 499 -13.70 -1.59 23.18
N VAL A 500 -13.76 -2.79 23.75
CA VAL A 500 -14.12 -4.02 23.02
C VAL A 500 -15.21 -4.79 23.78
N PRO A 501 -15.95 -5.69 23.11
CA PRO A 501 -16.90 -6.55 23.80
C PRO A 501 -16.22 -7.31 24.94
N GLY A 502 -16.79 -7.21 26.14
CA GLY A 502 -16.21 -7.82 27.33
C GLY A 502 -15.14 -7.02 28.05
N GLY A 503 -14.61 -5.89 27.53
CA GLY A 503 -13.55 -5.18 28.24
C GLY A 503 -12.89 -4.02 27.51
N VAL A 504 -11.64 -3.76 27.88
CA VAL A 504 -10.80 -2.70 27.32
C VAL A 504 -9.42 -3.27 27.01
N VAL A 505 -8.85 -2.84 25.86
CA VAL A 505 -7.44 -3.06 25.50
C VAL A 505 -6.78 -1.69 25.36
N VAL A 506 -5.70 -1.45 26.11
CA VAL A 506 -4.95 -0.19 26.05
C VAL A 506 -3.52 -0.41 25.57
N ASN A 507 -3.05 0.50 24.74
CA ASN A 507 -1.63 0.58 24.36
C ASN A 507 -0.85 1.25 25.49
N GLY A 508 -0.11 0.43 26.22
CA GLY A 508 0.63 0.83 27.41
C GLY A 508 2.14 0.73 27.23
N ASP A 509 2.88 1.24 28.23
CA ASP A 509 4.31 1.00 28.32
C ASP A 509 4.57 -0.41 28.88
N ASP A 510 5.65 -1.05 28.43
CA ASP A 510 6.15 -2.27 29.08
C ASP A 510 6.42 -1.98 30.56
N GLY A 511 5.92 -2.83 31.47
CA GLY A 511 6.08 -2.57 32.90
C GLY A 511 5.07 -3.30 33.78
N THR A 512 5.08 -2.94 35.07
CA THR A 512 4.14 -3.48 36.05
C THR A 512 2.88 -2.62 36.08
N TYR A 513 1.73 -3.28 36.07
CA TYR A 513 0.41 -2.66 36.26
C TYR A 513 -0.15 -3.09 37.60
N VAL A 514 -0.81 -2.16 38.28
CA VAL A 514 -1.55 -2.42 39.52
C VAL A 514 -3.05 -2.32 39.23
N VAL A 515 -3.80 -3.26 39.78
CA VAL A 515 -5.25 -3.24 39.77
C VAL A 515 -5.75 -3.02 41.19
N GLU A 516 -6.50 -1.95 41.37
CA GLU A 516 -7.08 -1.51 42.63
C GLU A 516 -8.61 -1.61 42.54
N GLY A 517 -9.32 -1.65 43.65
CA GLY A 517 -10.78 -1.59 43.62
C GLY A 517 -11.42 -1.21 44.94
N THR A 518 -12.71 -0.96 44.89
CA THR A 518 -13.54 -0.60 46.04
C THR A 518 -14.58 -1.68 46.28
N ARG A 519 -14.68 -2.12 47.54
CA ARG A 519 -15.71 -3.07 47.98
C ARG A 519 -16.92 -2.35 48.56
N ALA A 520 -18.11 -2.89 48.30
CA ALA A 520 -19.31 -2.53 49.03
C ALA A 520 -19.29 -3.10 50.46
N GLY A 521 -20.28 -2.74 51.28
CA GLY A 521 -20.35 -3.14 52.69
C GLY A 521 -20.48 -4.66 52.93
N ASP A 522 -20.79 -5.43 51.90
CA ASP A 522 -20.84 -6.90 51.88
C ASP A 522 -19.52 -7.55 51.43
N GLY A 523 -18.50 -6.76 51.09
CA GLY A 523 -17.20 -7.22 50.63
C GLY A 523 -17.14 -7.51 49.13
N ILE A 524 -18.18 -7.22 48.35
CA ILE A 524 -18.19 -7.43 46.89
C ILE A 524 -17.54 -6.23 46.20
N VAL A 525 -16.67 -6.46 45.21
CA VAL A 525 -16.03 -5.40 44.42
C VAL A 525 -17.08 -4.73 43.52
N VAL A 526 -17.21 -3.41 43.62
CA VAL A 526 -18.15 -2.57 42.85
C VAL A 526 -17.48 -1.50 41.99
N ALA A 527 -16.16 -1.35 42.12
CA ALA A 527 -15.34 -0.51 41.27
C ALA A 527 -13.94 -1.10 41.12
N VAL A 528 -13.35 -1.02 39.93
CA VAL A 528 -11.99 -1.51 39.60
C VAL A 528 -11.25 -0.42 38.84
N ARG A 529 -9.97 -0.23 39.16
CA ARG A 529 -9.06 0.68 38.47
C ARG A 529 -7.76 -0.04 38.13
N MET A 530 -7.35 0.02 36.87
CA MET A 530 -6.05 -0.47 36.39
C MET A 530 -5.19 0.72 35.98
N ARG A 531 -3.91 0.72 36.40
CA ARG A 531 -2.95 1.77 36.03
C ARG A 531 -1.52 1.24 36.02
N PRO A 532 -0.60 1.87 35.27
CA PRO A 532 0.83 1.61 35.40
C PRO A 532 1.33 1.90 36.83
N LEU A 533 2.28 1.09 37.30
CA LEU A 533 3.01 1.33 38.53
C LEU A 533 4.20 2.26 38.23
N GLU A 534 4.18 3.49 38.76
CA GLU A 534 5.23 4.51 38.56
C GLU A 534 6.58 4.17 39.20
#